data_AF-A0A835BIY0-F1
#
_entry.id   AF-A0A835BIY0-F1
#
_cell.length_a   1.000
_cell.length_b   1.000
_cell.length_c   1.000
_cell.angle_alpha   90.00
_cell.angle_beta   90.00
_cell.angle_gamma   90.00
#
_symmetry.space_group_name_H-M   'P 1'
#
loop_
_entity.id
_entity.type
_entity.pdbx_description
1 polymer ?
#
loop_
_entity_poly.entity_id
_entity_poly.type
_entity_poly.pdbx_seq_one_letter_code
_entity_poly.pdbx_strand_id
1 'polypeptide(L)'
;MFARDPRHLQFEADVNRLFLYTSYYRLGENAEEKDAEEIIDLASKASVADQQKQVQENVHYQLSHMCQAMDDVLRPDVKDDPSKDPSKAHSHPQRSGLSFAVGGAASANMQSAAIPATRPLTRAELSKKFRDHFGYTLDIKPSGIPHKDAGQGLFLSGEANVGAVLAIYPGVIYSPAYYRYIPGYPRIDACNNYLITRYDGTIIDAKPWCLGDETRELWDGSNLVDYNAMRPKGSENNSDRVWRMLSKPLEKSVRENFGEVLERRNPLAFGHFANHPPQGSNPNVMICPYDFPLSEKNMRVYIPNITFGGEEPIKMKRFGSFYFKSGSSDDQAGDSLVLKTLVLVSTRSICDEELFLNYRYSNSKRRPEWYSPVDEEEDKRRWS
;
A
#
# COMPACT_ATOMS: atom_id res chain seq x y z
N MET A 1 1.96 -32.49 22.28
CA MET A 1 1.26 -31.28 21.82
C MET A 1 2.22 -30.58 20.86
N PHE A 2 1.99 -30.62 19.55
CA PHE A 2 2.85 -29.89 18.61
C PHE A 2 2.63 -28.39 18.84
N ALA A 3 3.69 -27.64 19.14
CA ALA A 3 3.59 -26.19 19.32
C ALA A 3 3.05 -25.58 18.02
N ARG A 4 2.02 -24.71 18.13
CA ARG A 4 1.50 -23.95 16.99
C ARG A 4 2.63 -23.09 16.40
N ASP A 5 2.61 -22.91 15.08
CA ASP A 5 3.53 -22.00 14.37
C ASP A 5 3.48 -20.60 15.04
N PRO A 6 4.57 -20.09 15.62
CA PRO A 6 4.51 -18.84 16.38
C PRO A 6 4.19 -17.62 15.51
N ARG A 7 4.49 -17.66 14.20
CA ARG A 7 4.05 -16.61 13.26
C ARG A 7 2.54 -16.63 13.08
N HIS A 8 1.94 -17.81 13.08
CA HIS A 8 0.48 -17.95 13.04
C HIS A 8 -0.17 -17.41 14.32
N LEU A 9 0.41 -17.68 15.49
CA LEU A 9 -0.07 -17.12 16.76
C LEU A 9 -0.03 -15.58 16.76
N GLN A 10 1.04 -14.97 16.23
CA GLN A 10 1.09 -13.51 16.12
C GLN A 10 0.05 -12.97 15.14
N PHE A 11 -0.19 -13.67 14.03
CA PHE A 11 -1.25 -13.31 13.10
C PHE A 11 -2.63 -13.31 13.79
N GLU A 12 -2.96 -14.36 14.56
CA GLU A 12 -4.21 -14.43 15.32
C GLU A 12 -4.34 -13.26 16.31
N ALA A 13 -3.27 -12.94 17.04
CA ALA A 13 -3.25 -11.82 17.99
C ALA A 13 -3.42 -10.45 17.30
N ASP A 14 -2.76 -10.25 16.16
CA ASP A 14 -2.85 -9.01 15.39
C ASP A 14 -4.25 -8.83 14.78
N VAL A 15 -4.86 -9.90 14.25
CA VAL A 15 -6.25 -9.88 13.76
C VAL A 15 -7.22 -9.55 14.88
N ASN A 16 -7.04 -10.13 16.07
CA ASN A 16 -7.90 -9.85 17.21
C ASN A 16 -7.85 -8.37 17.63
N ARG A 17 -6.65 -7.77 17.72
CA ARG A 17 -6.50 -6.34 18.02
C ARG A 17 -7.16 -5.46 16.97
N LEU A 18 -6.94 -5.76 15.69
CA LEU A 18 -7.58 -5.04 14.59
C LEU A 18 -9.11 -5.16 14.65
N PHE A 19 -9.63 -6.34 14.98
CA PHE A 19 -11.07 -6.55 15.18
C PHE A 19 -11.61 -5.64 16.27
N LEU A 20 -10.97 -5.60 17.44
CA LEU A 20 -11.37 -4.73 18.55
C LEU A 20 -11.34 -3.25 18.14
N TYR A 21 -10.22 -2.76 17.60
CA TYR A 21 -10.07 -1.34 17.24
C TYR A 21 -11.06 -0.92 16.15
N THR A 22 -11.11 -1.66 15.04
CA THR A 22 -11.97 -1.28 13.90
C THR A 22 -13.45 -1.45 14.20
N SER A 23 -13.84 -2.39 15.07
CA SER A 23 -15.24 -2.53 15.51
C SER A 23 -15.61 -1.43 16.50
N TYR A 24 -14.69 -1.03 17.38
CA TYR A 24 -14.94 0.10 18.28
C TYR A 24 -15.16 1.41 17.50
N TYR A 25 -14.38 1.63 16.44
CA TYR A 25 -14.58 2.79 15.54
C TYR A 25 -16.00 2.84 14.94
N ARG A 26 -16.63 1.69 14.70
CA ARG A 26 -18.00 1.61 14.14
C ARG A 26 -19.08 2.11 15.09
N LEU A 27 -18.81 2.16 16.39
CA LEU A 27 -19.75 2.67 17.39
C LEU A 27 -19.92 4.19 17.30
N GLY A 28 -18.89 4.90 16.80
CA GLY A 28 -18.89 6.35 16.70
C GLY A 28 -18.74 7.06 18.05
N GLU A 29 -19.02 8.37 18.08
CA GLU A 29 -18.74 9.24 19.24
C GLU A 29 -19.64 8.98 20.47
N ASN A 30 -20.76 8.30 20.29
CA ASN A 30 -21.75 8.02 21.35
C ASN A 30 -21.55 6.64 22.00
N ALA A 31 -20.39 6.00 21.80
CA ALA A 31 -20.09 4.69 22.35
C ALA A 31 -20.05 4.72 23.88
N GLU A 32 -20.79 3.83 24.53
CA GLU A 32 -20.74 3.61 25.97
C GLU A 32 -19.78 2.45 26.33
N GLU A 33 -19.38 2.37 27.60
CA GLU A 33 -18.50 1.29 28.09
C GLU A 33 -19.08 -0.10 27.81
N LYS A 34 -20.41 -0.23 27.92
CA LYS A 34 -21.12 -1.47 27.61
C LYS A 34 -20.95 -1.91 26.16
N ASP A 35 -20.92 -0.97 25.21
CA ASP A 35 -20.73 -1.31 23.79
C ASP A 35 -19.34 -1.91 23.55
N ALA A 36 -18.32 -1.41 24.26
CA ALA A 36 -16.97 -1.97 24.20
C ALA A 36 -16.91 -3.39 24.82
N GLU A 37 -17.64 -3.64 25.92
CA GLU A 37 -17.76 -4.98 26.51
C GLU A 37 -18.41 -5.98 25.54
N GLU A 38 -19.44 -5.56 24.81
CA GLU A 38 -20.09 -6.40 23.79
C GLU A 38 -19.13 -6.77 22.65
N ILE A 39 -18.29 -5.84 22.20
CA ILE A 39 -17.25 -6.12 21.20
C ILE A 39 -16.22 -7.13 21.73
N ILE A 40 -15.80 -7.01 22.99
CA ILE A 40 -14.85 -7.93 23.62
C ILE A 40 -15.46 -9.34 23.73
N ASP A 41 -16.73 -9.44 24.14
CA ASP A 41 -17.46 -10.70 24.20
C ASP A 41 -17.58 -11.36 22.81
N LEU A 42 -17.91 -10.58 21.78
CA LEU A 42 -17.92 -11.04 20.40
C LEU A 42 -16.55 -11.54 19.94
N ALA A 43 -15.47 -10.80 20.23
CA ALA A 43 -14.10 -11.18 19.89
C ALA A 43 -13.68 -12.50 20.54
N SER A 44 -14.19 -12.80 21.74
CA SER A 44 -13.90 -14.04 22.48
C SER A 44 -14.58 -15.28 21.87
N LYS A 45 -15.67 -15.08 21.10
CA LYS A 45 -16.49 -16.14 20.51
C LYS A 45 -16.24 -16.32 19.01
N ALA A 46 -15.89 -15.24 18.30
CA ALA A 46 -15.70 -15.25 16.86
C ALA A 46 -14.45 -16.03 16.45
N SER A 47 -14.53 -16.76 15.34
CA SER A 47 -13.35 -17.40 14.76
C SER A 47 -12.38 -16.35 14.19
N VAL A 48 -11.11 -16.71 14.02
CA VAL A 48 -10.10 -15.80 13.40
C VAL A 48 -10.52 -15.39 11.98
N ALA A 49 -11.15 -16.29 11.23
CA ALA A 49 -11.65 -16.00 9.88
C ALA A 49 -12.79 -14.98 9.90
N ASP A 50 -13.73 -15.11 10.85
CA ASP A 50 -14.83 -14.15 11.02
C ASP A 50 -14.31 -12.78 11.46
N GLN A 51 -13.36 -12.76 12.40
CA GLN A 51 -12.69 -11.53 12.84
C GLN A 51 -11.98 -10.86 11.66
N GLN A 52 -11.22 -11.61 10.86
CA GLN A 52 -10.54 -11.09 9.68
C GLN A 52 -11.54 -10.51 8.66
N LYS A 53 -12.65 -11.22 8.40
CA LYS A 53 -13.70 -10.75 7.50
C LYS A 53 -14.30 -9.42 7.98
N GLN A 54 -14.66 -9.32 9.27
CA GLN A 54 -15.20 -8.09 9.84
C GLN A 54 -14.20 -6.93 9.77
N VAL A 55 -12.91 -7.20 10.00
CA VAL A 55 -11.84 -6.20 9.82
C VAL A 55 -11.79 -5.69 8.39
N GLN A 56 -11.86 -6.58 7.39
CA GLN A 56 -11.90 -6.16 5.98
C GLN A 56 -13.11 -5.26 5.69
N GLU A 57 -14.30 -5.63 6.17
CA GLU A 57 -15.54 -4.87 5.99
C GLU A 57 -15.46 -3.48 6.65
N ASN A 58 -14.94 -3.41 7.88
CA ASN A 58 -14.80 -2.15 8.62
C ASN A 58 -13.80 -1.20 7.93
N VAL A 59 -12.66 -1.71 7.47
CA VAL A 59 -11.67 -0.93 6.74
C VAL A 59 -12.20 -0.49 5.37
N HIS A 60 -12.85 -1.41 4.65
CA HIS A 60 -13.48 -1.12 3.36
C HIS A 60 -14.51 0.01 3.49
N TYR A 61 -15.35 -0.04 4.53
CA TYR A 61 -16.31 1.02 4.83
C TYR A 61 -15.63 2.38 5.02
N GLN A 62 -14.56 2.47 5.82
CA GLN A 62 -13.87 3.75 6.03
C GLN A 62 -13.25 4.27 4.72
N LEU A 63 -12.56 3.40 3.98
CA LEU A 63 -11.93 3.76 2.72
C LEU A 63 -12.95 4.16 1.64
N SER A 64 -14.13 3.54 1.59
CA SER A 64 -15.16 3.91 0.61
C SER A 64 -15.66 5.32 0.84
N HIS A 65 -15.86 5.73 2.11
CA HIS A 65 -16.24 7.10 2.47
C HIS A 65 -15.11 8.08 2.14
N MET A 66 -13.86 7.74 2.45
CA MET A 66 -12.68 8.56 2.11
C MET A 66 -12.52 8.75 0.60
N CYS A 67 -12.67 7.67 -0.18
CA CYS A 67 -12.62 7.72 -1.64
C CYS A 67 -13.75 8.56 -2.22
N GLN A 68 -14.98 8.39 -1.71
CA GLN A 68 -16.14 9.16 -2.14
C GLN A 68 -15.94 10.66 -1.88
N ALA A 69 -15.48 11.03 -0.68
CA ALA A 69 -15.21 12.42 -0.33
C ALA A 69 -14.12 13.04 -1.22
N MET A 70 -13.05 12.30 -1.51
CA MET A 70 -12.03 12.76 -2.46
C MET A 70 -12.59 12.91 -3.88
N ASP A 71 -13.47 11.99 -4.32
CA ASP A 71 -14.12 12.08 -5.62
C ASP A 71 -15.00 13.33 -5.74
N ASP A 72 -15.81 13.61 -4.71
CA ASP A 72 -16.67 14.79 -4.67
C ASP A 72 -15.85 16.10 -4.68
N VAL A 73 -14.66 16.08 -4.08
CA VAL A 73 -13.73 17.22 -4.11
C VAL A 73 -13.10 17.40 -5.49
N LEU A 74 -12.71 16.31 -6.16
CA LEU A 74 -11.90 16.32 -7.38
C LEU A 74 -12.71 16.31 -8.68
N ARG A 75 -14.01 15.96 -8.63
CA ARG A 75 -14.89 15.90 -9.79
C ARG A 75 -14.96 17.28 -10.47
N PRO A 76 -14.73 17.38 -11.79
CA PRO A 76 -14.84 18.65 -12.50
C PRO A 76 -16.27 19.21 -12.43
N ASP A 77 -16.40 20.53 -12.40
CA ASP A 77 -17.70 21.17 -12.50
C ASP A 77 -18.31 20.85 -13.87
N VAL A 78 -19.61 20.52 -13.91
CA VAL A 78 -20.35 20.12 -15.14
C VAL A 78 -20.27 21.17 -16.26
N LYS A 79 -19.80 22.38 -15.96
CA LYS A 79 -19.61 23.47 -16.93
C LYS A 79 -18.32 23.35 -17.76
N ASP A 80 -17.35 22.55 -17.34
CA ASP A 80 -16.04 22.38 -18.00
C ASP A 80 -15.94 21.09 -18.81
N ASP A 81 -17.08 20.56 -19.28
CA ASP A 81 -17.13 19.46 -20.22
C ASP A 81 -16.84 19.98 -21.65
N PRO A 82 -15.68 19.66 -22.27
CA PRO A 82 -15.37 20.12 -23.63
C PRO A 82 -16.32 19.51 -24.67
N SER A 83 -17.11 18.49 -24.29
CA SER A 83 -18.11 17.89 -25.18
C SER A 83 -19.40 18.71 -25.33
N LYS A 84 -19.54 19.82 -24.58
CA LYS A 84 -20.73 20.69 -24.59
C LYS A 84 -20.50 22.10 -25.12
N ASP A 85 -19.45 22.33 -25.90
CA ASP A 85 -19.32 23.58 -26.67
C ASP A 85 -19.91 23.38 -28.09
N PRO A 86 -21.12 23.89 -28.41
CA PRO A 86 -21.73 23.68 -29.73
C PRO A 86 -21.12 24.60 -30.80
N SER A 87 -20.10 25.39 -30.46
CA SER A 87 -19.68 26.54 -31.26
C SER A 87 -18.33 26.38 -31.94
N LYS A 88 -18.04 25.22 -32.55
CA LYS A 88 -16.96 25.09 -33.55
C LYS A 88 -17.11 23.89 -34.50
N ALA A 89 -18.34 23.54 -34.87
CA ALA A 89 -18.57 22.74 -36.06
C ALA A 89 -18.52 23.67 -37.29
N HIS A 90 -17.44 23.56 -38.08
CA HIS A 90 -17.32 23.82 -39.53
C HIS A 90 -15.91 24.31 -39.89
N SER A 91 -14.97 23.38 -40.00
CA SER A 91 -13.93 23.49 -41.02
C SER A 91 -13.58 22.06 -41.48
N HIS A 92 -13.87 21.80 -42.76
CA HIS A 92 -13.70 20.51 -43.40
C HIS A 92 -12.22 20.08 -43.44
N PRO A 93 -11.90 18.77 -43.32
CA PRO A 93 -10.56 18.30 -43.58
C PRO A 93 -10.34 18.15 -45.09
N GLN A 94 -9.50 19.01 -45.67
CA GLN A 94 -8.96 18.76 -46.99
C GLN A 94 -7.98 17.58 -46.93
N ARG A 95 -8.39 16.47 -47.56
CA ARG A 95 -7.53 15.36 -47.97
C ARG A 95 -6.37 15.90 -48.81
N SER A 96 -5.14 15.65 -48.38
CA SER A 96 -3.99 15.52 -49.29
C SER A 96 -3.34 14.16 -49.04
N GLY A 97 -3.29 13.37 -50.12
CA GLY A 97 -2.75 12.03 -50.13
C GLY A 97 -1.25 11.98 -50.32
N LEU A 98 -0.74 10.75 -50.24
CA LEU A 98 0.63 10.28 -50.52
C LEU A 98 1.61 10.39 -49.34
N SER A 99 1.70 9.33 -48.55
CA SER A 99 3.01 8.75 -48.23
C SER A 99 2.90 7.24 -47.99
N PHE A 100 3.95 6.55 -48.39
CA PHE A 100 4.02 5.12 -48.68
C PHE A 100 3.87 4.20 -47.47
N ALA A 101 3.29 3.03 -47.71
CA ALA A 101 3.26 1.91 -46.78
C ALA A 101 4.62 1.18 -46.75
N VAL A 102 5.13 0.91 -45.54
CA VAL A 102 6.00 -0.25 -45.26
C VAL A 102 5.72 -0.77 -43.84
N GLY A 103 5.19 -1.99 -43.75
CA GLY A 103 5.52 -3.01 -42.75
C GLY A 103 5.22 -2.77 -41.26
N GLY A 104 4.22 -3.48 -40.75
CA GLY A 104 4.07 -3.72 -39.31
C GLY A 104 2.66 -4.17 -38.96
N ALA A 105 2.44 -5.49 -38.93
CA ALA A 105 1.16 -6.07 -38.57
C ALA A 105 0.76 -5.68 -37.14
N ALA A 106 -0.37 -4.96 -37.04
CA ALA A 106 -1.32 -4.89 -35.93
C ALA A 106 -0.75 -4.87 -34.49
N SER A 107 -0.30 -3.70 -34.04
CA SER A 107 -0.46 -3.31 -32.64
C SER A 107 -1.78 -2.56 -32.52
N ALA A 108 -2.83 -3.28 -32.19
CA ALA A 108 -4.17 -2.75 -31.99
C ALA A 108 -4.74 -3.30 -30.68
N ASN A 109 -4.36 -2.69 -29.54
CA ASN A 109 -5.24 -2.52 -28.37
C ASN A 109 -4.62 -1.74 -27.20
N MET A 110 -3.83 -0.70 -27.46
CA MET A 110 -3.72 0.39 -26.48
C MET A 110 -4.74 1.46 -26.87
N GLN A 111 -5.97 1.30 -26.40
CA GLN A 111 -6.77 2.48 -26.14
C GLN A 111 -5.97 3.30 -25.14
N SER A 112 -5.42 4.42 -25.61
CA SER A 112 -4.99 5.54 -24.78
C SER A 112 -6.16 5.82 -23.82
N ALA A 113 -6.17 5.18 -22.65
CA ALA A 113 -7.20 5.40 -21.65
C ALA A 113 -7.07 6.87 -21.27
N ALA A 114 -8.02 7.68 -21.72
CA ALA A 114 -8.02 9.11 -21.42
C ALA A 114 -8.01 9.25 -19.90
N ILE A 115 -6.94 9.82 -19.35
CA ILE A 115 -6.84 10.10 -17.92
C ILE A 115 -8.02 11.02 -17.58
N PRO A 116 -8.95 10.60 -16.71
CA PRO A 116 -10.13 11.41 -16.42
C PRO A 116 -9.71 12.76 -15.85
N ALA A 117 -10.22 13.84 -16.44
CA ALA A 117 -9.94 15.19 -15.98
C ALA A 117 -10.45 15.37 -14.53
N THR A 118 -9.62 15.97 -13.70
CA THR A 118 -9.96 16.37 -12.33
C THR A 118 -9.84 17.87 -12.19
N ARG A 119 -10.49 18.43 -11.18
CA ARG A 119 -10.24 19.82 -10.77
C ARG A 119 -8.74 20.05 -10.52
N PRO A 120 -8.19 21.21 -10.93
CA PRO A 120 -6.77 21.52 -10.80
C PRO A 120 -6.44 21.94 -9.36
N LEU A 121 -6.69 21.04 -8.41
CA LEU A 121 -6.31 21.20 -7.01
C LEU A 121 -4.90 20.65 -6.79
N THR A 122 -4.10 21.39 -6.05
CA THR A 122 -2.84 20.91 -5.49
C THR A 122 -3.09 19.85 -4.43
N ARG A 123 -2.07 19.04 -4.11
CA ARG A 123 -2.13 18.09 -3.00
C ARG A 123 -2.44 18.77 -1.67
N ALA A 124 -1.90 19.96 -1.42
CA ALA A 124 -2.14 20.71 -0.19
C ALA A 124 -3.61 21.14 -0.06
N GLU A 125 -4.23 21.58 -1.15
CA GLU A 125 -5.65 21.94 -1.17
C GLU A 125 -6.56 20.72 -0.98
N LEU A 126 -6.22 19.59 -1.62
CA LEU A 126 -6.93 18.32 -1.42
C LEU A 126 -6.81 17.85 0.04
N SER A 127 -5.61 17.91 0.62
CA SER A 127 -5.34 17.54 2.02
C SER A 127 -6.12 18.41 3.00
N LYS A 128 -6.21 19.73 2.74
CA LYS A 128 -7.04 20.64 3.53
C LYS A 128 -8.52 20.27 3.45
N LYS A 129 -9.05 20.03 2.25
CA LYS A 129 -10.46 19.62 2.05
C LYS A 129 -10.75 18.26 2.69
N PHE A 130 -9.79 17.33 2.65
CA PHE A 130 -9.88 16.05 3.33
C PHE A 130 -9.98 16.26 4.85
N ARG A 131 -9.12 17.11 5.43
CA ARG A 131 -9.19 17.47 6.86
C ARG A 131 -10.52 18.09 7.25
N ASP A 132 -11.04 19.00 6.43
CA ASP A 132 -12.33 19.66 6.71
C ASP A 132 -13.49 18.64 6.76
N HIS A 133 -13.33 17.45 6.14
CA HIS A 133 -14.34 16.38 6.14
C HIS A 133 -14.12 15.30 7.21
N PHE A 134 -12.87 14.90 7.46
CA PHE A 134 -12.52 13.78 8.35
C PHE A 134 -11.90 14.19 9.68
N GLY A 135 -11.69 15.49 9.91
CA GLY A 135 -11.10 16.01 11.16
C GLY A 135 -9.57 15.94 11.22
N TYR A 136 -8.91 15.22 10.31
CA TYR A 136 -7.45 15.13 10.26
C TYR A 136 -6.89 15.09 8.83
N THR A 137 -5.59 15.35 8.70
CA THR A 137 -4.78 15.06 7.51
C THR A 137 -3.38 14.60 7.91
N LEU A 138 -2.57 14.20 6.92
CA LEU A 138 -1.21 13.72 7.13
C LEU A 138 -0.20 14.73 6.57
N ASP A 139 0.85 14.96 7.34
CA ASP A 139 2.00 15.74 6.94
C ASP A 139 3.28 14.92 7.06
N ILE A 140 4.25 15.22 6.19
CA ILE A 140 5.61 14.69 6.31
C ILE A 140 6.50 15.83 6.82
N LYS A 141 7.13 15.59 7.96
CA LYS A 141 8.01 16.56 8.65
C LYS A 141 9.26 15.84 9.13
N PRO A 142 10.36 16.54 9.45
CA PRO A 142 11.47 15.93 10.18
C PRO A 142 10.97 15.21 11.44
N SER A 143 11.40 13.96 11.64
CA SER A 143 10.95 13.15 12.79
C SER A 143 11.40 13.77 14.11
N GLY A 144 10.58 13.62 15.15
CA GLY A 144 10.91 14.02 16.52
C GLY A 144 11.87 13.06 17.22
N ILE A 145 12.16 11.90 16.62
CA ILE A 145 13.08 10.91 17.19
C ILE A 145 14.49 11.51 17.26
N PRO A 146 15.15 11.49 18.43
CA PRO A 146 16.49 12.06 18.62
C PRO A 146 17.59 11.15 18.05
N HIS A 147 17.53 10.86 16.75
CA HIS A 147 18.50 10.05 16.05
C HIS A 147 18.74 10.56 14.62
N LYS A 148 20.01 10.63 14.20
CA LYS A 148 20.41 11.16 12.88
C LYS A 148 19.80 10.44 11.68
N ASP A 149 19.49 9.15 11.85
CA ASP A 149 18.94 8.30 10.79
C ASP A 149 17.39 8.25 10.81
N ALA A 150 16.73 8.96 11.74
CA ALA A 150 15.25 9.00 11.80
C ALA A 150 14.62 9.73 10.60
N GLY A 151 15.35 10.66 9.99
CA GLY A 151 14.95 11.31 8.75
C GLY A 151 13.60 12.03 8.86
N GLN A 152 12.66 11.64 8.01
CA GLN A 152 11.28 12.16 7.99
C GLN A 152 10.36 11.24 8.78
N GLY A 153 9.37 11.81 9.44
CA GLY A 153 8.27 11.12 10.09
C GLY A 153 6.92 11.48 9.47
N LEU A 154 5.94 10.61 9.70
CA LEU A 154 4.55 10.83 9.36
C LEU A 154 3.83 11.48 10.54
N PHE A 155 3.21 12.63 10.34
CA PHE A 155 2.49 13.36 11.39
C PHE A 155 1.02 13.44 11.03
N LEU A 156 0.17 13.23 12.03
CA LEU A 156 -1.25 13.54 11.94
C LEU A 156 -1.45 14.99 12.37
N SER A 157 -2.23 15.77 11.61
CA SER A 157 -2.69 17.10 12.00
C SER A 157 -4.22 17.10 12.08
N GLY A 158 -4.76 17.52 13.23
CA GLY A 158 -6.15 17.35 13.61
C GLY A 158 -6.34 16.18 14.59
N GLU A 159 -7.51 15.55 14.56
CA GLU A 159 -7.89 14.50 15.50
C GLU A 159 -8.39 13.24 14.80
N ALA A 160 -7.97 12.08 15.28
CA ALA A 160 -8.49 10.79 14.83
C ALA A 160 -8.77 9.85 16.00
N ASN A 161 -9.93 9.19 15.94
CA ASN A 161 -10.39 8.26 16.96
C ASN A 161 -9.68 6.89 16.86
N VAL A 162 -9.81 6.07 17.91
CA VAL A 162 -9.34 4.67 17.93
C VAL A 162 -9.97 3.88 16.78
N GLY A 163 -9.17 3.10 16.04
CA GLY A 163 -9.64 2.26 14.95
C GLY A 163 -9.86 2.99 13.61
N ALA A 164 -9.50 4.27 13.52
CA ALA A 164 -9.53 5.05 12.30
C ALA A 164 -8.44 4.58 11.30
N VAL A 165 -8.78 4.51 10.02
CA VAL A 165 -7.83 4.26 8.92
C VAL A 165 -7.09 5.56 8.60
N LEU A 166 -5.82 5.66 8.99
CA LEU A 166 -5.08 6.92 8.87
C LEU A 166 -4.33 7.05 7.55
N ALA A 167 -3.71 5.97 7.08
CA ALA A 167 -2.84 5.98 5.91
C ALA A 167 -2.92 4.67 5.13
N ILE A 168 -2.54 4.71 3.86
CA ILE A 168 -2.31 3.53 3.01
C ILE A 168 -0.81 3.42 2.76
N TYR A 169 -0.27 2.20 2.81
CA TYR A 169 1.11 1.93 2.40
C TYR A 169 1.16 1.82 0.88
N PRO A 170 1.69 2.85 0.18
CA PRO A 170 1.65 2.87 -1.27
C PRO A 170 2.74 1.97 -1.86
N GLY A 171 2.77 1.83 -3.18
CA GLY A 171 3.90 1.23 -3.85
C GLY A 171 3.59 0.04 -4.74
N VAL A 172 4.66 -0.57 -5.24
CA VAL A 172 4.60 -1.73 -6.13
C VAL A 172 4.48 -3.00 -5.30
N ILE A 173 3.45 -3.80 -5.58
CA ILE A 173 3.17 -5.07 -4.93
C ILE A 173 3.88 -6.20 -5.70
N TYR A 174 4.68 -6.96 -4.98
CA TYR A 174 5.34 -8.16 -5.47
C TYR A 174 4.79 -9.38 -4.74
N SER A 175 4.12 -10.25 -5.48
CA SER A 175 3.85 -11.60 -4.98
C SER A 175 5.16 -12.38 -4.84
N PRO A 176 5.19 -13.48 -4.06
CA PRO A 176 6.39 -14.31 -3.94
C PRO A 176 6.98 -14.79 -5.27
N ALA A 177 6.16 -14.85 -6.34
CA ALA A 177 6.60 -15.28 -7.68
C ALA A 177 7.55 -14.28 -8.31
N TYR A 178 7.47 -13.03 -7.87
CA TYR A 178 8.14 -11.88 -8.46
C TYR A 178 9.26 -11.30 -7.58
N TYR A 179 9.61 -11.92 -6.46
CA TYR A 179 10.69 -11.44 -5.57
C TYR A 179 12.01 -11.14 -6.29
N ARG A 180 12.37 -11.95 -7.29
CA ARG A 180 13.59 -11.77 -8.09
C ARG A 180 13.64 -10.44 -8.87
N TYR A 181 12.50 -9.78 -9.04
CA TYR A 181 12.36 -8.52 -9.75
C TYR A 181 12.37 -7.30 -8.82
N ILE A 182 12.35 -7.52 -7.51
CA ILE A 182 12.49 -6.43 -6.55
C ILE A 182 13.91 -5.84 -6.71
N PRO A 183 14.04 -4.52 -6.91
CA PRO A 183 15.34 -3.89 -7.02
C PRO A 183 16.27 -4.23 -5.84
N GLY A 184 17.52 -4.60 -6.15
CA GLY A 184 18.51 -5.01 -5.14
C GLY A 184 18.48 -6.48 -4.75
N TYR A 185 17.61 -7.31 -5.34
CA TYR A 185 17.56 -8.75 -5.06
C TYR A 185 18.94 -9.43 -5.24
N PRO A 186 19.34 -10.34 -4.33
CA PRO A 186 18.60 -10.84 -3.17
C PRO A 186 18.67 -9.94 -1.92
N ARG A 187 19.52 -8.91 -1.91
CA ARG A 187 19.70 -7.98 -0.78
C ARG A 187 18.82 -6.72 -0.94
N ILE A 188 17.51 -6.95 -1.05
CA ILE A 188 16.51 -5.91 -1.35
C ILE A 188 16.47 -4.79 -0.30
N ASP A 189 16.82 -5.09 0.95
CA ASP A 189 16.79 -4.17 2.09
C ASP A 189 18.05 -3.29 2.20
N ALA A 190 19.15 -3.63 1.51
CA ALA A 190 20.42 -2.94 1.67
C ALA A 190 20.38 -1.45 1.25
N CYS A 191 19.48 -1.11 0.33
CA CYS A 191 19.33 0.25 -0.22
C CYS A 191 17.85 0.70 -0.24
N ASN A 192 16.95 -0.02 0.45
CA ASN A 192 15.52 0.28 0.45
C ASN A 192 14.91 0.09 1.83
N ASN A 193 14.61 1.21 2.49
CA ASN A 193 13.98 1.23 3.82
C ASN A 193 12.45 1.24 3.75
N TYR A 194 11.87 1.22 2.55
CA TYR A 194 10.43 1.36 2.30
C TYR A 194 9.82 0.05 1.77
N LEU A 195 10.38 -1.07 2.23
CA LEU A 195 9.85 -2.42 1.98
C LEU A 195 9.07 -2.91 3.18
N ILE A 196 7.90 -3.48 2.93
CA ILE A 196 7.07 -4.11 3.95
C ILE A 196 6.55 -5.45 3.46
N THR A 197 6.44 -6.44 4.35
CA THR A 197 5.99 -7.80 4.02
C THR A 197 4.70 -8.13 4.77
N ARG A 198 3.70 -8.59 4.02
CA ARG A 198 2.43 -9.11 4.55
C ARG A 198 2.59 -10.53 5.11
N TYR A 199 1.63 -10.96 5.93
CA TYR A 199 1.61 -12.33 6.47
C TYR A 199 1.58 -13.41 5.38
N ASP A 200 0.92 -13.15 4.26
CA ASP A 200 0.87 -14.03 3.08
C ASP A 200 2.17 -14.05 2.25
N GLY A 201 3.17 -13.23 2.60
CA GLY A 201 4.42 -13.09 1.86
C GLY A 201 4.36 -12.15 0.67
N THR A 202 3.31 -11.36 0.53
CA THR A 202 3.32 -10.26 -0.44
C THR A 202 4.26 -9.16 0.07
N ILE A 203 5.14 -8.63 -0.79
CA ILE A 203 6.01 -7.49 -0.46
C ILE A 203 5.47 -6.25 -1.16
N ILE A 204 5.43 -5.13 -0.45
CA ILE A 204 5.12 -3.81 -1.03
C ILE A 204 6.39 -2.95 -0.97
N ASP A 205 6.77 -2.39 -2.12
CA ASP A 205 7.87 -1.43 -2.25
C ASP A 205 7.32 -0.02 -2.48
N ALA A 206 7.35 0.80 -1.43
CA ALA A 206 6.89 2.19 -1.47
C ALA A 206 7.94 3.17 -1.99
N LYS A 207 9.20 2.75 -2.18
CA LYS A 207 10.27 3.65 -2.62
C LYS A 207 10.00 4.34 -3.97
N PRO A 208 9.43 3.67 -5.00
CA PRO A 208 9.06 4.33 -6.25
C PRO A 208 7.91 5.34 -6.09
N TRP A 209 7.08 5.20 -5.05
CA TRP A 209 5.97 6.13 -4.81
C TRP A 209 6.47 7.51 -4.36
N CYS A 210 7.55 7.54 -3.56
CA CYS A 210 8.13 8.74 -2.97
C CYS A 210 7.08 9.55 -2.16
N LEU A 211 6.72 10.75 -2.60
CA LEU A 211 5.70 11.60 -1.99
C LEU A 211 4.37 11.58 -2.77
N GLY A 212 4.25 10.78 -3.84
CA GLY A 212 3.19 11.00 -4.83
C GLY A 212 3.58 12.09 -5.83
N ASP A 213 2.58 12.76 -6.39
CA ASP A 213 2.69 13.83 -7.40
C ASP A 213 1.53 14.82 -7.24
N GLU A 214 1.46 15.84 -8.07
CA GLU A 214 0.45 16.91 -8.05
C GLU A 214 -0.70 16.67 -9.04
N THR A 215 -0.75 15.51 -9.70
CA THR A 215 -1.80 15.20 -10.68
C THR A 215 -2.29 13.75 -10.60
N ARG A 216 -3.41 13.49 -11.26
CA ARG A 216 -3.85 12.13 -11.60
C ARG A 216 -3.12 11.69 -12.85
N GLU A 217 -2.42 10.57 -12.79
CA GLU A 217 -1.58 10.11 -13.90
C GLU A 217 -1.57 8.58 -14.03
N LEU A 218 -1.15 8.10 -15.20
CA LEU A 218 -0.78 6.69 -15.38
C LEU A 218 0.55 6.44 -14.66
N TRP A 219 0.52 5.63 -13.60
CA TRP A 219 1.69 5.28 -12.81
C TRP A 219 2.01 3.79 -12.95
N ASP A 220 3.23 3.48 -13.41
CA ASP A 220 3.72 2.13 -13.67
C ASP A 220 4.77 1.66 -12.66
N GLY A 221 4.99 2.45 -11.60
CA GLY A 221 6.01 2.16 -10.58
C GLY A 221 7.44 2.22 -11.12
N SER A 222 7.65 2.79 -12.31
CA SER A 222 8.99 2.99 -12.85
C SER A 222 9.79 3.91 -11.93
N ASN A 223 10.97 3.42 -11.55
CA ASN A 223 11.84 4.09 -10.61
C ASN A 223 12.41 5.38 -11.22
N LEU A 224 12.25 6.51 -10.52
CA LEU A 224 13.15 7.66 -10.65
C LEU A 224 14.53 7.36 -10.04
N VAL A 225 14.66 6.29 -9.24
CA VAL A 225 15.87 5.95 -8.49
C VAL A 225 16.76 4.98 -9.28
N ASP A 226 17.99 5.42 -9.60
CA ASP A 226 19.03 4.57 -10.18
C ASP A 226 19.65 3.67 -9.11
N TYR A 227 19.18 2.43 -9.03
CA TYR A 227 19.77 1.42 -8.13
C TYR A 227 21.20 1.01 -8.53
N ASN A 228 21.63 1.29 -9.78
CA ASN A 228 23.02 1.03 -10.19
C ASN A 228 24.00 2.06 -9.60
N ALA A 229 23.51 3.26 -9.26
CA ALA A 229 24.31 4.31 -8.62
C ALA A 229 24.59 4.03 -7.13
N MET A 230 23.74 3.24 -6.45
CA MET A 230 23.93 2.85 -5.05
C MET A 230 24.63 1.49 -4.95
N ARG A 231 25.96 1.49 -4.76
CA ARG A 231 26.68 0.27 -4.38
C ARG A 231 26.21 -0.21 -3.01
N PRO A 232 25.80 -1.49 -2.84
CA PRO A 232 25.49 -2.05 -1.53
C PRO A 232 26.68 -1.87 -0.57
N LYS A 233 26.42 -1.46 0.67
CA LYS A 233 27.44 -1.49 1.73
C LYS A 233 27.72 -2.96 2.11
N GLY A 234 28.90 -3.47 1.73
CA GLY A 234 29.39 -4.79 2.13
C GLY A 234 30.05 -5.56 0.98
N SER A 235 30.97 -6.48 1.28
CA SER A 235 31.53 -7.36 0.26
C SER A 235 30.45 -8.31 -0.26
N GLU A 236 30.35 -8.44 -1.58
CA GLU A 236 29.47 -9.39 -2.25
C GLU A 236 29.96 -10.83 -2.01
N ASN A 237 29.07 -11.73 -1.57
CA ASN A 237 29.42 -13.11 -1.26
C ASN A 237 29.30 -13.97 -2.52
N ASN A 238 29.94 -15.15 -2.55
CA ASN A 238 29.82 -16.09 -3.69
C ASN A 238 28.37 -16.51 -3.97
N SER A 239 27.53 -16.65 -2.93
CA SER A 239 26.10 -16.92 -3.07
C SER A 239 25.37 -15.80 -3.82
N ASP A 240 25.69 -14.55 -3.50
CA ASP A 240 25.03 -13.38 -4.11
C ASP A 240 25.42 -13.23 -5.58
N ARG A 241 26.66 -13.56 -5.94
CA ARG A 241 27.10 -13.60 -7.34
C ARG A 241 26.37 -14.66 -8.14
N VAL A 242 26.18 -15.85 -7.57
CA VAL A 242 25.41 -16.93 -8.21
C VAL A 242 23.95 -16.49 -8.38
N TRP A 243 23.34 -15.91 -7.35
CA TRP A 243 21.98 -15.37 -7.43
C TRP A 243 21.85 -14.28 -8.50
N ARG A 244 22.80 -13.33 -8.57
CA ARG A 244 22.85 -12.27 -9.58
C ARG A 244 23.05 -12.80 -11.00
N MET A 245 23.94 -13.77 -11.21
CA MET A 245 24.14 -14.39 -12.53
C MET A 245 22.92 -15.18 -13.01
N LEU A 246 22.15 -15.78 -12.09
CA LEU A 246 20.89 -16.46 -12.38
C LEU A 246 19.70 -15.50 -12.57
N SER A 247 19.84 -14.23 -12.15
CA SER A 247 18.84 -13.17 -12.29
C SER A 247 19.26 -12.17 -13.35
N LYS A 248 19.28 -12.58 -14.61
CA LYS A 248 19.27 -11.60 -15.71
C LYS A 248 18.03 -10.72 -15.54
N PRO A 249 18.15 -9.38 -15.49
CA PRO A 249 16.99 -8.52 -15.64
C PRO A 249 16.32 -8.89 -16.96
N LEU A 250 15.02 -9.15 -16.95
CA LEU A 250 14.32 -9.25 -18.22
C LEU A 250 14.46 -7.91 -18.94
N GLU A 251 14.95 -7.98 -20.17
CA GLU A 251 14.87 -6.89 -21.13
C GLU A 251 13.41 -6.39 -21.20
N LYS A 252 13.28 -5.12 -21.58
CA LYS A 252 12.09 -4.24 -21.62
C LYS A 252 10.70 -4.84 -21.93
N SER A 253 10.55 -6.09 -22.35
CA SER A 253 9.29 -6.72 -22.76
C SER A 253 8.26 -6.97 -21.65
N VAL A 254 8.66 -6.97 -20.36
CA VAL A 254 7.69 -7.09 -19.23
C VAL A 254 7.18 -5.72 -18.74
N ARG A 255 7.80 -4.61 -19.17
CA ARG A 255 7.35 -3.25 -18.78
C ARG A 255 6.03 -2.85 -19.43
N GLU A 256 5.55 -3.57 -20.44
CA GLU A 256 4.53 -3.02 -21.33
C GLU A 256 3.10 -2.98 -20.73
N ASN A 257 2.78 -3.67 -19.62
CA ASN A 257 1.36 -3.94 -19.29
C ASN A 257 0.91 -3.88 -17.79
N PHE A 258 1.52 -3.14 -16.86
CA PHE A 258 1.02 -3.12 -15.46
C PHE A 258 0.88 -1.73 -14.79
N GLY A 259 0.89 -0.65 -15.58
CA GLY A 259 0.59 0.69 -15.07
C GLY A 259 -0.90 0.94 -14.86
N GLU A 260 -1.22 1.80 -13.89
CA GLU A 260 -2.60 2.13 -13.53
C GLU A 260 -2.80 3.63 -13.37
N VAL A 261 -3.99 4.13 -13.68
CA VAL A 261 -4.32 5.54 -13.49
C VAL A 261 -4.63 5.77 -12.01
N LEU A 262 -3.77 6.52 -11.31
CA LEU A 262 -3.86 6.74 -9.88
C LEU A 262 -3.91 8.23 -9.53
N GLU A 263 -4.61 8.54 -8.45
CA GLU A 263 -4.62 9.87 -7.83
C GLU A 263 -3.35 10.06 -6.99
N ARG A 264 -2.30 10.65 -7.57
CA ARG A 264 -1.00 10.79 -6.90
C ARG A 264 -0.99 11.89 -5.85
N ARG A 265 -2.03 12.73 -5.79
CA ARG A 265 -2.27 13.71 -4.72
C ARG A 265 -2.88 13.09 -3.46
N ASN A 266 -3.14 11.79 -3.41
CA ASN A 266 -3.87 11.16 -2.31
C ASN A 266 -3.23 11.48 -0.94
N PRO A 267 -3.95 12.18 -0.03
CA PRO A 267 -3.42 12.59 1.27
C PRO A 267 -3.17 11.41 2.23
N LEU A 268 -3.67 10.22 1.92
CA LEU A 268 -3.49 9.01 2.72
C LEU A 268 -2.27 8.18 2.30
N ALA A 269 -1.65 8.47 1.14
CA ALA A 269 -0.63 7.62 0.53
C ALA A 269 0.79 7.84 1.09
N PHE A 270 0.92 7.82 2.42
CA PHE A 270 2.16 8.14 3.15
C PHE A 270 2.54 7.12 4.23
N GLY A 271 1.88 5.96 4.28
CA GLY A 271 2.11 4.98 5.34
C GLY A 271 3.57 4.50 5.49
N HIS A 272 4.38 4.61 4.44
CA HIS A 272 5.80 4.27 4.43
C HIS A 272 6.70 5.28 5.18
N PHE A 273 6.18 6.44 5.60
CA PHE A 273 6.90 7.40 6.44
C PHE A 273 6.65 7.22 7.95
N ALA A 274 5.79 6.29 8.35
CA ALA A 274 5.58 6.00 9.78
C ALA A 274 6.83 5.32 10.36
N ASN A 275 7.46 5.95 11.35
CA ASN A 275 8.68 5.46 11.97
C ASN A 275 8.41 4.45 13.08
N HIS A 276 9.43 3.70 13.47
CA HIS A 276 9.37 2.86 14.66
C HIS A 276 9.47 3.76 15.90
N PRO A 277 8.69 3.50 16.95
CA PRO A 277 8.77 4.31 18.16
C PRO A 277 10.19 4.28 18.76
N PRO A 278 10.67 5.38 19.33
CA PRO A 278 11.92 5.37 20.10
C PRO A 278 11.74 4.54 21.39
N GLN A 279 12.86 4.19 22.02
CA GLN A 279 12.84 3.43 23.27
C GLN A 279 11.96 4.11 24.34
N GLY A 280 11.05 3.34 24.93
CA GLY A 280 10.14 3.83 25.97
C GLY A 280 8.89 4.53 25.45
N SER A 281 8.72 4.65 24.12
CA SER A 281 7.49 5.12 23.50
C SER A 281 6.66 3.96 22.96
N ASN A 282 5.35 4.13 22.91
CA ASN A 282 4.42 3.14 22.37
C ASN A 282 4.04 3.47 20.92
N PRO A 283 3.84 2.46 20.07
CA PRO A 283 3.22 2.68 18.76
C PRO A 283 1.79 3.19 18.94
N ASN A 284 1.37 4.11 18.09
CA ASN A 284 0.00 4.64 18.04
C ASN A 284 -0.75 4.18 16.77
N VAL A 285 -0.06 3.48 15.87
CA VAL A 285 -0.67 2.85 14.67
C VAL A 285 -0.26 1.39 14.51
N MET A 286 -1.13 0.63 13.86
CA MET A 286 -0.95 -0.79 13.55
C MET A 286 -1.22 -1.04 12.07
N ILE A 287 -0.42 -1.94 11.45
CA ILE A 287 -0.68 -2.40 10.08
C ILE A 287 -1.91 -3.29 10.07
N CYS A 288 -2.86 -2.97 9.19
CA CYS A 288 -3.96 -3.83 8.81
C CYS A 288 -3.76 -4.30 7.36
N PRO A 289 -3.57 -5.61 7.11
CA PRO A 289 -3.70 -6.15 5.77
C PRO A 289 -5.09 -5.87 5.22
N TYR A 290 -5.14 -5.30 4.02
CA TYR A 290 -6.39 -4.98 3.35
C TYR A 290 -6.37 -5.56 1.93
N ASP A 291 -7.40 -6.35 1.61
CA ASP A 291 -7.58 -6.99 0.32
C ASP A 291 -8.63 -6.20 -0.45
N PHE A 292 -8.16 -5.21 -1.22
CA PHE A 292 -9.02 -4.31 -1.97
C PHE A 292 -9.69 -5.05 -3.14
N PRO A 293 -11.02 -5.11 -3.23
CA PRO A 293 -11.70 -5.80 -4.32
C PRO A 293 -11.58 -5.01 -5.63
N LEU A 294 -10.97 -5.61 -6.66
CA LEU A 294 -10.75 -4.96 -7.96
C LEU A 294 -12.05 -4.73 -8.76
N SER A 295 -13.17 -5.31 -8.30
CA SER A 295 -14.51 -4.96 -8.80
C SER A 295 -14.91 -3.51 -8.48
N GLU A 296 -14.34 -2.89 -7.44
CA GLU A 296 -14.64 -1.53 -6.98
C GLU A 296 -13.89 -0.47 -7.80
N LYS A 297 -14.21 -0.38 -9.09
CA LYS A 297 -13.51 0.49 -10.06
C LYS A 297 -13.49 1.96 -9.66
N ASN A 298 -14.50 2.45 -8.95
CA ASN A 298 -14.60 3.85 -8.52
C ASN A 298 -13.57 4.21 -7.43
N MET A 299 -13.21 3.24 -6.59
CA MET A 299 -12.21 3.42 -5.53
C MET A 299 -10.78 3.18 -6.04
N ARG A 300 -10.62 2.41 -7.13
CA ARG A 300 -9.32 1.93 -7.63
C ARG A 300 -8.30 3.05 -7.81
N VAL A 301 -8.71 4.21 -8.31
CA VAL A 301 -7.85 5.37 -8.54
C VAL A 301 -7.20 5.91 -7.25
N TYR A 302 -7.83 5.70 -6.10
CA TYR A 302 -7.34 6.15 -4.80
C TYR A 302 -6.53 5.08 -4.05
N ILE A 303 -6.46 3.83 -4.54
CA ILE A 303 -5.62 2.80 -3.95
C ILE A 303 -4.21 2.92 -4.56
N PRO A 304 -3.21 3.42 -3.81
CA PRO A 304 -1.92 3.87 -4.34
C PRO A 304 -0.94 2.69 -4.58
N ASN A 305 -1.46 1.59 -5.10
CA ASN A 305 -0.70 0.37 -5.34
C ASN A 305 -0.91 -0.14 -6.76
N ILE A 306 0.10 -0.84 -7.28
CA ILE A 306 0.04 -1.61 -8.53
C ILE A 306 0.67 -2.97 -8.30
N THR A 307 0.23 -3.99 -9.05
CA THR A 307 0.83 -5.34 -8.95
C THR A 307 1.87 -5.55 -10.03
N PHE A 308 3.09 -5.87 -9.63
CA PHE A 308 4.14 -6.23 -10.57
C PHE A 308 3.78 -7.54 -11.30
N GLY A 309 3.85 -7.52 -12.64
CA GLY A 309 3.52 -8.68 -13.47
C GLY A 309 2.02 -8.89 -13.68
N GLY A 310 1.18 -7.89 -13.37
CA GLY A 310 -0.27 -7.93 -13.57
C GLY A 310 -1.04 -8.62 -12.45
N GLU A 311 -2.36 -8.64 -12.58
CA GLU A 311 -3.29 -9.07 -11.52
C GLU A 311 -3.63 -10.57 -11.56
N GLU A 312 -3.01 -11.34 -12.46
CA GLU A 312 -3.25 -12.78 -12.54
C GLU A 312 -2.63 -13.53 -11.33
N PRO A 313 -3.44 -14.29 -10.57
CA PRO A 313 -2.97 -14.93 -9.35
C PRO A 313 -2.07 -16.13 -9.64
N ILE A 314 -0.76 -15.96 -9.45
CA ILE A 314 0.18 -17.09 -9.42
C ILE A 314 0.20 -17.69 -8.01
N LYS A 315 -0.42 -18.86 -7.81
CA LYS A 315 -0.41 -19.57 -6.52
C LYS A 315 1.01 -20.09 -6.20
N MET A 316 1.53 -19.67 -5.05
CA MET A 316 2.79 -20.17 -4.51
C MET A 316 2.59 -20.76 -3.11
N LYS A 317 3.24 -21.90 -2.85
CA LYS A 317 3.31 -22.52 -1.52
C LYS A 317 4.66 -22.26 -0.90
N ARG A 318 4.66 -21.86 0.37
CA ARG A 318 5.87 -21.67 1.17
C ARG A 318 6.25 -22.99 1.84
N PHE A 319 7.51 -23.39 1.70
CA PHE A 319 8.13 -24.48 2.45
C PHE A 319 9.42 -23.94 3.09
N GLY A 320 9.39 -23.73 4.41
CA GLY A 320 10.49 -23.07 5.13
C GLY A 320 10.70 -21.62 4.67
N SER A 321 11.91 -21.31 4.20
CA SER A 321 12.25 -19.98 3.63
C SER A 321 12.03 -19.87 2.12
N PHE A 322 11.56 -20.94 1.46
CA PHE A 322 11.46 -21.02 0.01
C PHE A 322 10.01 -21.00 -0.46
N TYR A 323 9.77 -20.37 -1.61
CA TYR A 323 8.48 -20.38 -2.30
C TYR A 323 8.56 -21.22 -3.56
N PHE A 324 7.60 -22.14 -3.71
CA PHE A 324 7.48 -23.01 -4.87
C PHE A 324 6.14 -22.73 -5.57
N LYS A 325 6.16 -22.76 -6.91
CA LYS A 325 4.91 -22.72 -7.68
C LYS A 325 4.11 -23.99 -7.37
N SER A 326 2.89 -23.85 -6.87
CA SER A 326 1.96 -24.98 -6.83
C SER A 326 1.26 -25.06 -8.18
N GLY A 327 1.20 -26.26 -8.78
CA GLY A 327 0.45 -26.47 -10.02
C GLY A 327 -0.98 -25.96 -9.90
N SER A 328 -1.50 -25.39 -10.99
CA SER A 328 -2.88 -24.92 -11.09
C SER A 328 -3.82 -26.12 -11.04
N SER A 329 -4.31 -26.49 -9.86
CA SER A 329 -5.55 -27.23 -9.76
C SER A 329 -6.69 -26.21 -9.79
N ASP A 330 -7.39 -26.17 -10.93
CA ASP A 330 -8.74 -25.63 -11.03
C ASP A 330 -9.59 -26.25 -9.92
N ASP A 331 -10.20 -25.38 -9.11
CA ASP A 331 -11.38 -25.60 -8.26
C ASP A 331 -11.35 -24.60 -7.09
N GLN A 332 -11.52 -23.32 -7.41
CA GLN A 332 -12.30 -22.39 -6.58
C GLN A 332 -12.99 -21.42 -7.53
N ALA A 333 -14.25 -21.72 -7.82
CA ALA A 333 -15.15 -20.82 -8.50
C ALA A 333 -15.37 -19.56 -7.63
N GLY A 334 -15.09 -18.37 -8.17
CA GLY A 334 -15.69 -17.13 -7.70
C GLY A 334 -14.89 -16.25 -6.73
N ASP A 335 -13.59 -16.45 -6.51
CA ASP A 335 -12.81 -15.46 -5.76
C ASP A 335 -12.62 -14.20 -6.61
N SER A 336 -13.25 -13.09 -6.19
CA SER A 336 -13.04 -11.78 -6.81
C SER A 336 -11.55 -11.44 -6.76
N LEU A 337 -10.99 -10.93 -7.86
CA LEU A 337 -9.61 -10.46 -7.88
C LEU A 337 -9.43 -9.36 -6.83
N VAL A 338 -8.41 -9.49 -5.98
CA VAL A 338 -8.09 -8.53 -4.92
C VAL A 338 -6.69 -7.97 -5.07
N LEU A 339 -6.53 -6.69 -4.73
CA LEU A 339 -5.25 -6.01 -4.61
C LEU A 339 -4.79 -6.05 -3.14
N LYS A 340 -3.66 -6.71 -2.89
CA LYS A 340 -3.13 -7.02 -1.56
C LYS A 340 -2.35 -5.84 -0.96
N THR A 341 -3.06 -4.83 -0.46
CA THR A 341 -2.49 -3.60 0.12
C THR A 341 -2.38 -3.65 1.65
N LEU A 342 -1.90 -2.58 2.28
CA LEU A 342 -1.80 -2.38 3.71
C LEU A 342 -2.31 -0.99 4.07
N VAL A 343 -3.05 -0.90 5.16
CA VAL A 343 -3.43 0.39 5.77
C VAL A 343 -2.90 0.49 7.19
N LEU A 344 -2.77 1.72 7.68
CA LEU A 344 -2.43 2.02 9.08
C LEU A 344 -3.72 2.36 9.83
N VAL A 345 -3.96 1.65 10.92
CA VAL A 345 -5.12 1.85 11.81
C VAL A 345 -4.63 2.41 13.14
N SER A 346 -5.29 3.43 13.67
CA SER A 346 -4.97 3.99 14.98
C SER A 346 -5.29 3.00 16.12
N THR A 347 -4.37 2.86 17.07
CA THR A 347 -4.54 1.97 18.24
C THR A 347 -5.11 2.69 19.46
N ARG A 348 -5.17 4.02 19.40
CA ARG A 348 -5.77 4.93 20.38
C ARG A 348 -6.22 6.21 19.68
N SER A 349 -6.85 7.13 20.40
CA SER A 349 -7.10 8.47 19.88
C SER A 349 -5.78 9.23 19.71
N ILE A 350 -5.66 9.99 18.63
CA ILE A 350 -4.45 10.70 18.19
C ILE A 350 -4.82 12.15 17.91
N CYS A 351 -4.02 13.09 18.40
CA CYS A 351 -4.20 14.52 18.19
C CYS A 351 -2.83 15.18 17.93
N ASP A 352 -2.68 15.80 16.76
CA ASP A 352 -1.50 16.62 16.39
C ASP A 352 -0.12 16.01 16.77
N GLU A 353 0.15 14.75 16.40
CA GLU A 353 1.37 14.02 16.80
C GLU A 353 1.98 13.15 15.69
N GLU A 354 3.22 12.68 15.91
CA GLU A 354 3.92 11.74 15.02
C GLU A 354 3.32 10.33 15.12
N LEU A 355 3.14 9.67 13.98
CA LEU A 355 2.63 8.32 13.88
C LEU A 355 3.79 7.32 13.97
N PHE A 356 3.71 6.45 14.97
CA PHE A 356 4.68 5.40 15.25
C PHE A 356 4.10 4.01 14.98
N LEU A 357 4.74 3.32 14.06
CA LEU A 357 4.42 1.97 13.63
C LEU A 357 5.42 0.98 14.23
N ASN A 358 4.94 -0.05 14.93
CA ASN A 358 5.78 -1.16 15.38
C ASN A 358 6.19 -2.07 14.20
N TYR A 359 7.13 -1.61 13.38
CA TYR A 359 7.78 -2.45 12.38
C TYR A 359 8.97 -3.20 12.95
N ARG A 360 9.20 -4.39 12.40
CA ARG A 360 10.27 -5.30 12.80
C ARG A 360 11.49 -5.12 11.90
N TYR A 361 12.68 -4.97 12.49
CA TYR A 361 13.91 -4.86 11.72
C TYR A 361 14.35 -6.22 11.15
N SER A 362 14.62 -6.30 9.84
CA SER A 362 14.90 -7.55 9.10
C SER A 362 16.26 -8.19 9.41
N ASN A 363 17.24 -7.41 9.86
CA ASN A 363 18.62 -7.87 9.95
C ASN A 363 18.91 -8.61 11.25
N SER A 364 19.19 -9.91 11.13
CA SER A 364 19.48 -10.85 12.22
C SER A 364 20.76 -10.58 13.00
N LYS A 365 21.74 -9.90 12.40
CA LYS A 365 23.13 -9.99 12.88
C LYS A 365 23.48 -8.99 13.97
N ARG A 366 22.86 -7.80 13.97
CA ARG A 366 23.00 -6.79 15.03
C ARG A 366 21.86 -5.78 14.90
N ARG A 367 21.08 -5.59 15.96
CA ARG A 367 20.10 -4.50 16.04
C ARG A 367 20.87 -3.17 16.03
N PRO A 368 20.49 -2.19 15.20
CA PRO A 368 21.11 -0.88 15.23
C PRO A 368 20.74 -0.15 16.52
N GLU A 369 21.58 0.80 16.95
CA GLU A 369 21.44 1.51 18.24
C GLU A 369 20.11 2.29 18.36
N TRP A 370 19.54 2.70 17.23
CA TRP A 370 18.26 3.41 17.18
C TRP A 370 17.03 2.50 17.30
N TYR A 371 17.19 1.18 17.19
CA TYR A 371 16.09 0.24 17.20
C TYR A 371 15.96 -0.47 18.55
N SER A 372 14.80 -0.31 19.18
CA SER A 372 14.43 -0.98 20.42
C SER A 372 13.12 -1.72 20.23
N PRO A 373 13.05 -3.06 20.37
CA PRO A 373 11.78 -3.78 20.26
C PRO A 373 10.74 -3.22 21.23
N VAL A 374 9.53 -3.01 20.74
CA VAL A 374 8.38 -2.67 21.60
C VAL A 374 7.99 -3.87 22.47
N ASP A 375 7.95 -5.06 21.87
CA ASP A 375 7.70 -6.34 22.55
C ASP A 375 8.64 -7.40 21.96
N GLU A 376 9.57 -7.88 22.77
CA GLU A 376 10.57 -8.87 22.32
C GLU A 376 9.95 -10.22 21.95
N GLU A 377 8.86 -10.62 22.59
CA GLU A 377 8.21 -11.90 22.36
C GLU A 377 7.38 -11.85 21.06
N GLU A 378 6.70 -10.73 20.79
CA GLU A 378 6.06 -10.50 19.49
C GLU A 378 7.08 -10.52 18.34
N ASP A 379 8.21 -9.84 18.52
CA ASP A 379 9.28 -9.80 17.54
C ASP A 379 9.86 -11.18 17.23
N LYS A 380 10.01 -12.03 18.26
CA LYS A 380 10.46 -13.43 18.12
C LYS A 380 9.42 -14.26 17.38
N ARG A 381 8.13 -14.14 17.74
CA ARG A 381 7.03 -14.86 17.09
C ARG A 381 6.91 -14.52 15.61
N ARG A 382 7.25 -13.30 15.21
CA ARG A 382 7.29 -12.88 13.79
C ARG A 382 8.45 -13.51 13.00
N TRP A 383 9.41 -14.19 13.62
CA TRP A 383 10.62 -14.72 12.96
C TRP A 383 10.65 -16.22 12.71
N SER A 384 10.13 -16.98 13.66
CA SER A 384 9.85 -18.41 13.52
C SER A 384 8.95 -18.67 12.33
#